data_AF-A0A959WSS9-F1
#
_entry.id   AF-A0A959WSS9-F1
#
_cell.length_a   1.000
_cell.length_b   1.000
_cell.length_c   1.000
_cell.angle_alpha   90.00
_cell.angle_beta   90.00
_cell.angle_gamma   90.00
#
_symmetry.space_group_name_H-M   'P 1'
#
loop_
_entity.id
_entity.type
_entity.pdbx_description
1 polymer ?
#
loop_
_entity_poly.entity_id
_entity_poly.type
_entity_poly.pdbx_seq_one_letter_code
_entity_poly.pdbx_strand_id
1 'polypeptide(L)'
;MKHDPKRIAVLVLALAAALVVGCGGGDDGDSGSPEDAVQAFFDASKSEDAEAACASLTTDSQDLAAAGEDSCEASFEKSVSSGQSNVPDSIEIGDVTTEGDTATVPVTADGEETTFDVVQEDGSWKIDLTGGAASSGDSTSG
;
A
#
# COMPACT_ATOMS: atom_id res chain seq x y z
N MET A 1 -52.65 -21.07 -7.92
CA MET A 1 -52.20 -22.22 -7.10
C MET A 1 -51.32 -21.69 -5.98
N LYS A 2 -51.50 -22.18 -4.75
CA LYS A 2 -50.69 -21.85 -3.57
C LYS A 2 -49.41 -22.68 -3.64
N HIS A 3 -48.24 -22.05 -3.54
CA HIS A 3 -46.95 -22.77 -3.54
C HIS A 3 -46.48 -22.95 -2.10
N ASP A 4 -46.57 -24.19 -1.61
CA ASP A 4 -46.08 -24.61 -0.29
C ASP A 4 -44.54 -24.65 -0.27
N PRO A 5 -43.87 -24.06 0.74
CA PRO A 5 -42.42 -23.81 0.76
C PRO A 5 -41.57 -24.99 1.22
N LYS A 6 -42.11 -26.22 1.27
CA LYS A 6 -41.38 -27.39 1.78
C LYS A 6 -41.22 -28.41 0.66
N ARG A 7 -39.96 -28.56 0.21
CA ARG A 7 -39.40 -29.65 -0.60
C ARG A 7 -39.47 -29.47 -2.12
N ILE A 8 -38.59 -28.64 -2.68
CA ILE A 8 -37.95 -29.01 -3.95
C ILE A 8 -36.45 -28.77 -3.79
N ALA A 9 -35.74 -29.89 -3.71
CA ALA A 9 -34.31 -29.98 -3.63
C ALA A 9 -33.72 -29.99 -5.05
N VAL A 10 -32.48 -29.51 -5.12
CA VAL A 10 -31.46 -29.80 -6.16
C VAL A 10 -31.66 -29.11 -7.52
N LEU A 11 -30.78 -28.16 -7.82
CA LEU A 11 -29.95 -28.19 -9.04
C LEU A 11 -28.71 -27.33 -8.82
N VAL A 12 -27.65 -28.04 -8.39
CA VAL A 12 -26.25 -27.59 -8.36
C VAL A 12 -25.78 -27.47 -9.80
N LEU A 13 -25.38 -26.27 -10.23
CA LEU A 13 -24.49 -26.08 -11.38
C LEU A 13 -23.45 -25.01 -11.01
N ALA A 14 -22.49 -25.44 -10.19
CA ALA A 14 -21.27 -24.69 -9.93
C ALA A 14 -20.30 -24.91 -11.10
N LEU A 15 -19.99 -23.82 -11.81
CA LEU A 15 -18.83 -23.71 -12.69
C LEU A 15 -17.97 -22.59 -12.12
N ALA A 16 -16.92 -23.00 -11.42
CA ALA A 16 -15.87 -22.15 -10.88
C ALA A 16 -14.84 -21.85 -11.97
N ALA A 17 -14.40 -20.58 -12.08
CA ALA A 17 -13.00 -20.19 -12.29
C ALA A 17 -12.87 -18.66 -12.44
N ALA A 18 -12.56 -17.98 -11.33
CA ALA A 18 -11.55 -16.94 -11.31
C ALA A 18 -11.04 -16.83 -9.87
N LEU A 19 -9.80 -17.25 -9.70
CA LEU A 19 -9.05 -17.21 -8.46
C LEU A 19 -8.75 -15.74 -8.15
N VAL A 20 -9.30 -15.21 -7.06
CA VAL A 20 -8.64 -14.14 -6.31
C VAL A 20 -8.45 -14.70 -4.91
N VAL A 21 -7.29 -15.30 -4.70
CA VAL A 21 -6.72 -15.47 -3.37
C VAL A 21 -6.30 -14.07 -2.93
N GLY A 22 -7.16 -13.41 -2.17
CA GLY A 22 -6.84 -12.25 -1.35
C GLY A 22 -7.32 -12.58 0.06
N CYS A 23 -6.43 -13.14 0.87
CA CYS A 23 -6.72 -13.56 2.23
C CYS A 23 -6.50 -12.37 3.17
N GLY A 24 -7.59 -11.76 3.66
CA GLY A 24 -7.56 -10.75 4.73
C GLY A 24 -8.84 -9.93 4.71
N GLY A 25 -9.76 -10.22 5.62
CA GLY A 25 -11.16 -9.81 5.53
C GLY A 25 -11.46 -8.38 5.96
N GLY A 26 -12.49 -7.82 5.34
CA GLY A 26 -13.14 -6.55 5.69
C GLY A 26 -14.12 -6.18 4.59
N ASP A 27 -15.34 -5.83 4.98
CA ASP A 27 -16.54 -5.62 4.14
C ASP A 27 -16.43 -4.37 3.26
N ASP A 28 -17.11 -4.42 2.11
CA ASP A 28 -17.43 -3.32 1.19
C ASP A 28 -16.29 -2.71 0.36
N GLY A 29 -16.53 -2.59 -0.95
CA GLY A 29 -15.54 -2.13 -1.93
C GLY A 29 -15.13 -0.68 -1.68
N ASP A 30 -13.95 -0.49 -1.12
CA ASP A 30 -13.36 0.83 -0.90
C ASP A 30 -11.86 0.69 -1.12
N SER A 31 -11.29 1.65 -1.81
CA SER A 31 -9.93 1.65 -2.33
C SER A 31 -8.90 1.95 -1.23
N GLY A 32 -8.82 1.05 -0.24
CA GLY A 32 -7.85 1.04 0.87
C GLY A 32 -7.94 2.23 1.84
N SER A 33 -7.41 2.05 3.05
CA SER A 33 -7.09 3.17 3.95
C SER A 33 -5.67 3.71 3.66
N PRO A 34 -5.34 4.95 4.08
CA PRO A 34 -3.97 5.48 4.02
C PRO A 34 -2.90 4.56 4.64
N GLU A 35 -3.23 3.93 5.76
CA GLU A 35 -2.41 2.94 6.44
C GLU A 35 -2.18 1.68 5.59
N ASP A 36 -3.19 1.21 4.87
CA ASP A 36 -3.09 0.04 4.00
C ASP A 36 -2.12 0.29 2.85
N ALA A 37 -2.05 1.52 2.31
CA ALA A 37 -1.11 1.87 1.25
C ALA A 37 0.35 1.77 1.74
N VAL A 38 0.61 2.26 2.95
CA VAL A 38 1.93 2.15 3.57
C VAL A 38 2.26 0.70 3.87
N GLN A 39 1.31 -0.04 4.47
CA GLN A 39 1.51 -1.45 4.76
C GLN A 39 1.76 -2.29 3.50
N ALA A 40 1.00 -2.05 2.43
CA ALA A 40 1.19 -2.71 1.14
C ALA A 40 2.58 -2.48 0.56
N PHE A 41 3.11 -1.25 0.64
CA PHE A 41 4.47 -0.94 0.20
C PHE A 41 5.52 -1.73 0.98
N PHE A 42 5.40 -1.80 2.32
CA PHE A 42 6.34 -2.56 3.14
C PHE A 42 6.23 -4.07 2.91
N ASP A 43 5.02 -4.62 2.78
CA ASP A 43 4.81 -6.05 2.49
C ASP A 43 5.32 -6.45 1.10
N ALA A 44 5.10 -5.61 0.09
CA ALA A 44 5.67 -5.78 -1.24
C ALA A 44 7.20 -5.71 -1.19
N SER A 45 7.75 -4.73 -0.46
CA SER A 45 9.19 -4.57 -0.32
C SER A 45 9.85 -5.77 0.37
N LYS A 46 9.21 -6.32 1.41
CA LYS A 46 9.66 -7.56 2.09
C LYS A 46 9.59 -8.79 1.19
N SER A 47 8.58 -8.84 0.34
CA SER A 47 8.37 -9.94 -0.61
C SER A 47 9.23 -9.79 -1.87
N GLU A 48 10.08 -8.76 -1.93
CA GLU A 48 10.91 -8.42 -3.09
C GLU A 48 10.06 -8.19 -4.36
N ASP A 49 8.81 -7.77 -4.18
CA ASP A 49 7.84 -7.51 -5.26
C ASP A 49 7.96 -6.05 -5.70
N ALA A 50 8.88 -5.82 -6.63
CA ALA A 50 9.18 -4.49 -7.17
C ALA A 50 7.96 -3.82 -7.82
N GLU A 51 7.13 -4.60 -8.53
CA GLU A 51 5.94 -4.09 -9.20
C GLU A 51 4.92 -3.59 -8.18
N ALA A 52 4.60 -4.39 -7.16
CA ALA A 52 3.66 -3.99 -6.11
C ALA A 52 4.20 -2.83 -5.25
N ALA A 53 5.50 -2.82 -4.96
CA ALA A 53 6.13 -1.73 -4.20
C ALA A 53 6.04 -0.41 -4.98
N CYS A 54 6.42 -0.41 -6.25
CA CYS A 54 6.36 0.79 -7.10
C CYS A 54 4.93 1.23 -7.39
N ALA A 55 3.97 0.29 -7.57
CA ALA A 55 2.55 0.62 -7.75
C ALA A 55 1.93 1.31 -6.53
N SER A 56 2.51 1.12 -5.34
CA SER A 56 2.09 1.78 -4.09
C SER A 56 2.59 3.22 -3.98
N LEU A 57 3.44 3.69 -4.90
CA LEU A 57 3.96 5.06 -4.95
C LEU A 57 3.15 5.92 -5.93
N THR A 58 3.02 7.23 -5.64
CA THR A 58 2.46 8.21 -6.60
C THR A 58 3.29 8.25 -7.87
N THR A 59 2.70 8.70 -8.98
CA THR A 59 3.40 8.76 -10.28
C THR A 59 4.72 9.55 -10.16
N ASP A 60 4.69 10.74 -9.56
CA ASP A 60 5.89 11.55 -9.30
C ASP A 60 6.90 10.83 -8.39
N SER A 61 6.42 10.04 -7.43
CA SER A 61 7.29 9.27 -6.53
C SER A 61 7.93 8.07 -7.19
N GLN A 62 7.29 7.45 -8.19
CA GLN A 62 7.90 6.40 -8.99
C GLN A 62 9.08 6.95 -9.80
N ASP A 63 8.93 8.14 -10.39
CA ASP A 63 10.01 8.82 -11.10
C ASP A 63 11.18 9.16 -10.17
N LEU A 64 10.90 9.57 -8.92
CA LEU A 64 11.94 9.77 -7.90
C LEU A 64 12.61 8.45 -7.50
N ALA A 65 11.82 7.40 -7.24
CA ALA A 65 12.29 6.09 -6.81
C ALA A 65 13.12 5.36 -7.89
N ALA A 66 12.86 5.65 -9.17
CA ALA A 66 13.70 5.18 -10.26
C ALA A 66 15.16 5.61 -10.10
N ALA A 67 15.45 6.71 -9.38
CA ALA A 67 16.80 7.13 -8.99
C ALA A 67 17.82 7.20 -10.16
N GLY A 68 17.34 7.46 -11.38
CA GLY A 68 18.15 7.52 -12.60
C GLY A 68 18.30 6.19 -13.35
N GLU A 69 17.62 5.12 -12.92
CA GLU A 69 17.42 3.89 -13.69
C GLU A 69 16.22 4.03 -14.65
N ASP A 70 15.97 2.99 -15.45
CA ASP A 70 14.89 3.00 -16.46
C ASP A 70 13.48 3.05 -15.86
N SER A 71 13.30 2.53 -14.64
CA SER A 71 12.04 2.55 -13.89
C SER A 71 12.26 2.36 -12.38
N CYS A 72 11.20 2.60 -11.59
CA CYS A 72 11.20 2.34 -10.16
C CYS A 72 11.53 0.86 -9.86
N GLU A 73 10.96 -0.06 -10.62
CA GLU A 73 11.16 -1.50 -10.45
C GLU A 73 12.62 -1.88 -10.71
N ALA A 74 13.23 -1.34 -11.76
CA ALA A 74 14.64 -1.59 -12.06
C ALA A 74 15.57 -1.12 -10.93
N SER A 75 15.29 0.06 -10.35
CA SER A 75 16.00 0.59 -9.19
C SER A 75 15.83 -0.29 -7.94
N PHE A 76 14.60 -0.77 -7.71
CA PHE A 76 14.28 -1.66 -6.60
C PHE A 76 14.98 -3.02 -6.75
N GLU A 77 14.86 -3.67 -7.91
CA GLU A 77 15.52 -4.95 -8.22
C GLU A 77 17.05 -4.85 -8.08
N LYS A 78 17.63 -3.75 -8.55
CA LYS A 78 19.07 -3.47 -8.37
C LYS A 78 19.45 -3.36 -6.90
N SER A 79 18.63 -2.68 -6.10
CA SER A 79 18.84 -2.49 -4.65
C SER A 79 18.75 -3.83 -3.92
N VAL A 80 17.76 -4.65 -4.25
CA VAL A 80 17.58 -6.01 -3.73
C VAL A 80 18.77 -6.89 -4.13
N SER A 81 19.12 -6.95 -5.42
CA SER A 81 20.24 -7.77 -5.91
C SER A 81 21.60 -7.33 -5.34
N SER A 82 21.74 -6.07 -4.96
CA SER A 82 22.96 -5.53 -4.34
C SER A 82 22.98 -5.72 -2.82
N GLY A 83 21.91 -6.26 -2.23
CA GLY A 83 21.75 -6.42 -0.78
C GLY A 83 21.62 -5.08 -0.05
N GLN A 84 21.18 -4.03 -0.74
CA GLN A 84 21.03 -2.68 -0.21
C GLN A 84 19.60 -2.39 0.28
N SER A 85 18.65 -3.30 0.04
CA SER A 85 17.29 -3.18 0.57
C SER A 85 17.30 -3.43 2.09
N ASN A 86 17.01 -2.40 2.89
CA ASN A 86 16.95 -2.49 4.36
C ASN A 86 15.50 -2.45 4.87
N VAL A 87 14.64 -3.32 4.34
CA VAL A 87 13.24 -3.35 4.76
C VAL A 87 13.15 -3.91 6.20
N PRO A 88 12.56 -3.18 7.16
CA PRO A 88 12.45 -3.65 8.54
C PRO A 88 11.52 -4.86 8.65
N ASP A 89 11.83 -5.84 9.51
CA ASP A 89 11.04 -7.08 9.67
C ASP A 89 9.61 -6.81 10.14
N SER A 90 9.41 -5.76 10.94
CA SER A 90 8.11 -5.35 11.47
C SER A 90 8.01 -3.84 11.50
N ILE A 91 6.81 -3.34 11.22
CA ILE A 91 6.47 -1.93 11.32
C ILE A 91 5.27 -1.79 12.26
N GLU A 92 5.19 -0.67 12.97
CA GLU A 92 4.03 -0.25 13.75
C GLU A 92 3.50 1.04 13.16
N ILE A 93 2.26 1.02 12.66
CA ILE A 93 1.59 2.21 12.16
C ILE A 93 0.96 2.94 13.35
N GLY A 94 1.28 4.22 13.51
CA GLY A 94 0.73 5.08 14.57
C GLY A 94 -0.58 5.75 14.17
N ASP A 95 -0.93 6.84 14.86
CA ASP A 95 -2.15 7.60 14.60
C ASP A 95 -2.08 8.34 13.25
N VAL A 96 -2.83 7.85 12.27
CA VAL A 96 -2.94 8.46 10.94
C VAL A 96 -3.75 9.76 11.01
N THR A 97 -3.23 10.80 10.38
CA THR A 97 -3.96 12.07 10.19
C THR A 97 -4.33 12.22 8.73
N THR A 98 -5.63 12.31 8.43
CA THR A 98 -6.14 12.47 7.06
C THR A 98 -6.71 13.87 6.86
N GLU A 99 -6.27 14.54 5.80
CA GLU A 99 -6.67 15.88 5.39
C GLU A 99 -7.12 15.84 3.92
N GLY A 100 -8.42 15.61 3.69
CA GLY A 100 -8.98 15.51 2.35
C GLY A 100 -8.40 14.34 1.57
N ASP A 101 -7.73 14.66 0.45
CA ASP A 101 -7.10 13.68 -0.45
C ASP A 101 -5.63 13.38 -0.07
N THR A 102 -5.18 13.85 1.10
CA THR A 102 -3.82 13.61 1.63
C THR A 102 -3.90 13.06 3.04
N ALA A 103 -2.91 12.27 3.45
CA ALA A 103 -2.79 11.78 4.81
C ALA A 103 -1.33 11.62 5.21
N THR A 104 -1.08 11.68 6.50
CA THR A 104 0.22 11.51 7.12
C THR A 104 0.17 10.28 8.01
N VAL A 105 1.05 9.32 7.71
CA VAL A 105 1.11 8.00 8.33
C VAL A 105 2.44 7.86 9.09
N PRO A 106 2.44 7.97 10.43
CA PRO A 106 3.62 7.69 11.22
C PRO A 106 3.88 6.17 11.27
N VAL A 107 5.12 5.77 11.04
CA VAL A 107 5.56 4.37 11.05
C VAL A 107 6.76 4.24 11.98
N THR A 108 6.66 3.37 12.98
CA THR A 108 7.79 3.00 13.83
C THR A 108 8.38 1.67 13.37
N ALA A 109 9.68 1.65 13.09
CA ALA A 109 10.44 0.47 12.71
C ALA A 109 11.76 0.45 13.48
N ASP A 110 12.12 -0.69 14.08
CA ASP A 110 13.37 -0.84 14.86
C ASP A 110 13.58 0.21 15.98
N GLY A 111 12.49 0.82 16.47
CA GLY A 111 12.51 1.88 17.47
C GLY A 111 12.74 3.29 16.91
N GLU A 112 12.78 3.44 15.59
CA GLU A 112 12.85 4.70 14.87
C GLU A 112 11.49 5.02 14.24
N GLU A 113 10.95 6.20 14.54
CA GLU A 113 9.70 6.69 13.95
C GLU A 113 10.01 7.49 12.69
N THR A 114 9.37 7.12 11.58
CA THR A 114 9.43 7.79 10.28
C THR A 114 8.02 8.08 9.81
N THR A 115 7.80 9.29 9.30
CA THR A 115 6.49 9.69 8.79
C THR A 115 6.46 9.57 7.28
N PHE A 116 5.40 8.95 6.76
CA PHE A 116 5.11 8.85 5.33
C PHE A 116 3.91 9.70 4.98
N ASP A 117 4.06 10.54 3.96
CA ASP A 117 2.94 11.21 3.35
C ASP A 117 2.32 10.30 2.29
N VAL A 118 0.99 10.23 2.28
CA VAL A 118 0.23 9.48 1.28
C VAL A 118 -0.85 10.36 0.67
N VAL A 119 -1.12 10.15 -0.61
CA VAL A 119 -2.06 10.94 -1.40
C VAL A 119 -3.00 9.98 -2.11
N GLN A 120 -4.27 10.35 -2.17
CA GLN A 120 -5.26 9.63 -2.94
C GLN A 120 -5.17 10.04 -4.41
N GLU A 121 -4.69 9.13 -5.26
CA GLU A 121 -4.55 9.29 -6.71
C GLU A 121 -5.40 8.24 -7.42
N ASP A 122 -6.24 8.65 -8.36
CA ASP A 122 -7.17 7.77 -9.10
C ASP A 122 -8.06 6.91 -8.18
N GLY A 123 -8.42 7.48 -7.02
CA GLY A 123 -9.22 6.82 -6.00
C GLY A 123 -8.44 5.85 -5.12
N SER A 124 -7.13 5.66 -5.30
CA SER A 124 -6.30 4.77 -4.48
C SER A 124 -5.27 5.56 -3.69
N TRP A 125 -5.07 5.22 -2.42
CA TRP A 125 -4.01 5.81 -1.61
C TRP A 125 -2.64 5.31 -2.06
N LYS A 126 -1.69 6.24 -2.21
CA LYS A 126 -0.32 5.96 -2.64
C LYS A 126 0.66 6.81 -1.84
N ILE A 127 1.86 6.30 -1.62
CA ILE A 127 2.92 7.03 -0.90
C ILE A 127 3.49 8.13 -1.78
N ASP A 128 3.57 9.33 -1.21
CA ASP A 128 4.22 10.47 -1.81
C ASP A 128 5.59 10.74 -1.16
N LEU A 129 6.64 10.45 -1.92
CA LEU A 129 8.02 10.70 -1.55
C LEU A 129 8.45 12.14 -1.85
N THR A 130 7.60 12.94 -2.51
CA THR A 130 7.90 14.34 -2.83
C THR A 130 7.73 15.26 -1.61
N GLY A 131 6.79 14.92 -0.70
CA GLY A 131 6.53 15.66 0.54
C GLY A 131 7.34 15.20 1.77
N GLY A 132 7.66 13.91 1.85
CA GLY A 132 8.06 13.26 3.12
C GLY A 132 9.51 13.44 3.59
N ALA A 133 10.43 13.97 2.77
CA ALA A 133 11.80 14.22 3.24
C ALA A 133 11.98 15.57 3.98
N ALA A 134 10.93 16.39 4.09
CA ALA A 134 11.06 17.79 4.52
C ALA A 134 10.46 18.14 5.89
N SER A 135 9.88 17.19 6.64
CA SER A 135 9.39 17.45 7.99
C SER A 135 10.35 17.01 9.10
N SER A 136 11.65 16.93 8.81
CA SER A 136 12.67 17.14 9.84
C SER A 136 12.80 18.64 10.10
N GLY A 137 11.87 19.19 10.88
CA GLY A 137 11.96 20.46 11.59
C GLY A 137 12.72 21.62 10.93
N ASP A 138 11.99 22.52 10.26
CA ASP A 138 12.27 23.95 10.38
C ASP A 138 10.98 24.68 10.76
N SER A 139 10.65 24.58 12.05
CA SER A 139 10.00 25.68 12.74
C SER A 139 11.08 26.67 13.20
N THR A 140 11.83 27.29 12.29
CA THR A 140 12.60 28.49 12.67
C THR A 140 11.68 29.71 12.57
N SER A 141 10.94 29.90 13.66
CA SER A 141 10.38 31.18 14.05
C SER A 141 11.53 32.21 14.18
N GLY A 142 11.43 33.36 13.52
CA GLY A 142 12.37 34.48 13.72
C GLY A 142 12.33 35.57 12.67
#